data_AF-A0A829ZU41-F1
#
_entry.id   AF-A0A829ZU41-F1
#
_cell.length_a   1.000
_cell.length_b   1.000
_cell.length_c   1.000
_cell.angle_alpha   90.00
_cell.angle_beta   90.00
_cell.angle_gamma   90.00
#
_symmetry.space_group_name_H-M   'P 1'
#
loop_
_entity.id
_entity.type
_entity.pdbx_description
1 polymer ?
#
loop_
_entity_poly.entity_id
_entity_poly.type
_entity_poly.pdbx_seq_one_letter_code
_entity_poly.pdbx_strand_id
1 'polypeptide(L)'
;MEGRCPGQDRRCWKPEDIFEEPCPHCGGPIEFWKDDVTVRCPHCRQPVTNPRFDPGCAAWCSYAHKCLGEIALTYQRQPRVLRDKLEVEARKNYLNNKQLLNVALKSAGWAEKLAREEGVEPLVAIAACLFYDLGGAGGGPDAASRARQIMAAVPGLEPAVIQEVAAVIAAGEKTLDLPAWRVVQDARRLARLTGDPHERPTFYTAASQGLAAELTGRSE
;
A
#
# COMPACT_ATOMS: atom_id res chain seq x y z
N MET A 1 9.91 -27.15 -2.17
CA MET A 1 11.06 -26.61 -2.90
C MET A 1 11.24 -25.18 -2.40
N GLU A 2 12.24 -24.94 -1.56
CA GLU A 2 12.54 -23.61 -1.02
C GLU A 2 12.91 -22.70 -2.20
N GLY A 3 12.04 -21.75 -2.55
CA GLY A 3 12.32 -20.81 -3.64
C GLY A 3 13.48 -19.92 -3.25
N ARG A 4 14.63 -20.05 -3.92
CA ARG A 4 15.74 -19.10 -3.75
C ARG A 4 15.27 -17.70 -4.18
N CYS A 5 15.61 -16.68 -3.40
CA CYS A 5 15.36 -15.28 -3.77
C CYS A 5 16.01 -15.02 -5.13
N PRO A 6 15.29 -14.47 -6.14
CA PRO A 6 15.86 -14.21 -7.45
C PRO A 6 17.13 -13.35 -7.42
N GLY A 7 17.23 -12.43 -6.44
CA GLY A 7 18.43 -11.60 -6.24
C GLY A 7 19.65 -12.38 -5.76
N GLN A 8 19.46 -13.50 -5.05
CA GLN A 8 20.53 -14.38 -4.57
C GLN A 8 20.71 -15.63 -5.45
N ASP A 9 19.89 -15.78 -6.49
CA ASP A 9 20.00 -16.89 -7.42
C ASP A 9 20.93 -16.53 -8.56
N ARG A 10 22.18 -17.00 -8.48
CA ARG A 10 23.21 -16.77 -9.49
C ARG A 10 22.81 -17.19 -10.90
N ARG A 11 21.80 -18.05 -11.07
CA ARG A 11 21.26 -18.43 -12.39
C ARG A 11 20.53 -17.28 -13.09
N CYS A 12 20.06 -16.30 -12.31
CA CYS A 12 19.38 -15.11 -12.82
C CYS A 12 20.35 -13.93 -13.03
N TRP A 13 21.64 -14.11 -12.76
CA TRP A 13 22.62 -13.04 -12.83
C TRP A 13 23.20 -12.90 -14.24
N LYS A 14 23.51 -11.66 -14.59
CA LYS A 14 24.19 -11.29 -15.84
C LYS A 14 25.65 -10.89 -15.54
N PRO A 15 26.53 -10.85 -16.55
CA PRO A 15 27.89 -10.36 -16.36
C PRO A 15 27.95 -8.97 -15.71
N GLU A 16 26.97 -8.10 -15.96
CA GLU A 16 26.91 -6.73 -15.41
C GLU A 16 26.48 -6.68 -13.92
N ASP A 17 26.04 -7.80 -13.36
CA ASP A 17 25.69 -7.93 -11.93
C ASP A 17 26.92 -8.10 -11.03
N ILE A 18 28.12 -8.26 -11.62
CA ILE A 18 29.41 -8.25 -10.93
C ILE A 18 30.23 -7.11 -11.52
N PHE A 19 30.77 -6.23 -10.68
CA PHE A 19 31.49 -5.04 -11.15
C PHE A 19 32.59 -4.63 -10.18
N GLU A 20 33.57 -3.88 -10.68
CA GLU A 20 34.66 -3.35 -9.87
C GLU A 20 34.50 -1.84 -9.66
N GLU A 21 34.79 -1.36 -8.46
CA GLU A 21 34.89 0.06 -8.14
C GLU A 21 36.14 0.33 -7.27
N PRO A 22 36.76 1.51 -7.39
CA PRO A 22 37.89 1.87 -6.55
C PRO A 22 37.46 2.08 -5.09
N CYS A 23 38.24 1.55 -4.15
CA CYS A 23 38.02 1.74 -2.72
C CYS A 23 38.06 3.23 -2.34
N PRO A 24 37.03 3.80 -1.69
CA PRO A 24 37.02 5.21 -1.29
C PRO A 24 38.08 5.57 -0.24
N HIS A 25 38.70 4.57 0.41
CA HIS A 25 39.72 4.77 1.44
C HIS A 25 41.17 4.65 0.92
N CYS A 26 41.41 3.86 -0.13
CA CYS A 26 42.79 3.56 -0.58
C CYS A 26 42.96 3.49 -2.11
N GLY A 27 41.89 3.61 -2.89
CA GLY A 27 41.92 3.56 -4.35
C GLY A 27 42.11 2.16 -4.96
N GLY A 28 42.42 1.13 -4.16
CA GLY A 28 42.54 -0.24 -4.66
C GLY A 28 41.22 -0.81 -5.18
N PRO A 29 41.23 -1.69 -6.20
CA PRO A 29 40.01 -2.25 -6.77
C PRO A 29 39.26 -3.11 -5.75
N ILE A 30 37.92 -3.02 -5.80
CA ILE A 30 37.01 -3.85 -5.05
C ILE A 30 36.01 -4.45 -6.03
N GLU A 31 35.94 -5.77 -6.08
CA GLU A 31 34.87 -6.48 -6.79
C GLU A 31 33.62 -6.54 -5.89
N PHE A 32 32.49 -6.14 -6.46
CA PHE A 32 31.17 -6.21 -5.85
C PHE A 32 30.28 -7.17 -6.61
N TRP A 33 29.59 -8.02 -5.85
CA TRP A 33 28.55 -8.92 -6.33
C TRP A 33 27.18 -8.30 -6.06
N LYS A 34 26.16 -8.72 -6.81
CA LYS A 34 24.80 -8.18 -6.71
C LYS A 34 24.19 -8.25 -5.31
N ASP A 35 24.52 -9.30 -4.55
CA ASP A 35 24.02 -9.53 -3.20
C ASP A 35 24.95 -8.99 -2.11
N ASP A 36 26.08 -8.39 -2.47
CA ASP A 36 26.95 -7.72 -1.52
C ASP A 36 26.31 -6.43 -1.03
N VAL A 37 26.05 -6.35 0.28
CA VAL A 37 25.64 -5.09 0.94
C VAL A 37 26.87 -4.29 1.34
N THR A 38 27.84 -4.97 1.96
CA THR A 38 29.08 -4.37 2.45
C THR A 38 30.18 -5.41 2.36
N VAL A 39 31.28 -5.06 1.71
CA VAL A 39 32.46 -5.91 1.56
C VAL A 39 33.64 -5.29 2.30
N ARG A 40 34.64 -6.09 2.67
CA ARG A 40 35.91 -5.57 3.18
C ARG A 40 36.89 -5.40 2.03
N CYS A 41 37.45 -4.21 1.87
CA CYS A 41 38.46 -3.96 0.85
C CYS A 41 39.64 -4.96 1.00
N PRO A 42 40.07 -5.65 -0.06
CA PRO A 42 41.18 -6.61 0.02
C PRO A 42 42.52 -5.92 0.36
N HIS A 43 42.66 -4.63 0.04
CA HIS A 43 43.91 -3.87 0.23
C HIS A 43 44.03 -3.23 1.61
N CYS A 44 43.02 -2.47 2.06
CA CYS A 44 43.08 -1.72 3.32
C CYS A 44 42.17 -2.28 4.43
N ARG A 45 41.38 -3.32 4.14
CA ARG A 45 40.48 -4.02 5.08
C ARG A 45 39.33 -3.19 5.65
N GLN A 46 39.22 -1.91 5.29
CA GLN A 46 38.07 -1.07 5.64
C GLN A 46 36.79 -1.60 4.97
N PRO A 47 35.64 -1.54 5.68
CA PRO A 47 34.35 -1.91 5.10
C PRO A 47 33.91 -0.86 4.08
N VAL A 48 33.44 -1.32 2.92
CA VAL A 48 32.93 -0.46 1.84
C VAL A 48 31.55 -0.96 1.45
N THR A 49 30.57 -0.05 1.46
CA THR A 49 29.20 -0.31 1.03
C THR A 49 29.15 -0.41 -0.49
N ASN A 50 28.39 -1.40 -0.98
CA ASN A 50 28.18 -1.56 -2.41
C ASN A 50 27.36 -0.38 -2.96
N PRO A 51 27.91 0.43 -3.89
CA PRO A 51 27.23 1.62 -4.40
C PRO A 51 26.02 1.31 -5.28
N ARG A 52 25.87 0.06 -5.76
CA ARG A 52 24.73 -0.40 -6.57
C ARG A 52 23.74 -1.23 -5.78
N PHE A 53 23.92 -1.40 -4.46
CA PHE A 53 22.98 -2.16 -3.66
C PHE A 53 21.63 -1.43 -3.54
N ASP A 54 20.60 -1.99 -4.16
CA ASP A 54 19.22 -1.50 -4.09
C ASP A 54 18.31 -2.53 -3.40
N PRO A 55 17.92 -2.29 -2.14
CA PRO A 55 16.97 -3.13 -1.42
C PRO A 55 15.50 -2.91 -1.83
N GLY A 56 15.20 -2.34 -3.01
CA GLY A 56 13.83 -2.13 -3.50
C GLY A 56 12.94 -3.38 -3.47
N CYS A 57 13.51 -4.59 -3.58
CA CYS A 57 12.78 -5.84 -3.43
C CYS A 57 12.20 -6.06 -2.01
N ALA A 58 12.81 -5.44 -0.99
CA ALA A 58 12.38 -5.53 0.41
C ALA A 58 11.00 -4.92 0.65
N ALA A 59 10.59 -3.96 -0.18
CA ALA A 59 9.27 -3.37 -0.15
C ALA A 59 8.16 -4.43 -0.27
N TRP A 60 8.35 -5.44 -1.11
CA TRP A 60 7.33 -6.46 -1.44
C TRP A 60 7.62 -7.84 -0.87
N CYS A 61 8.89 -8.14 -0.57
CA CYS A 61 9.29 -9.46 -0.11
C CYS A 61 8.82 -9.73 1.33
N SER A 62 8.08 -10.82 1.53
CA SER A 62 7.64 -11.29 2.86
C SER A 62 8.82 -11.70 3.76
N TYR A 63 9.93 -12.11 3.17
CA TYR A 63 11.15 -12.53 3.86
C TYR A 63 12.20 -11.42 3.99
N ALA A 64 11.87 -10.17 3.67
CA ALA A 64 12.82 -9.05 3.68
C ALA A 64 13.53 -8.87 5.03
N HIS A 65 12.84 -9.15 6.15
CA HIS A 65 13.42 -9.11 7.49
C HIS A 65 14.62 -10.06 7.66
N LYS A 66 14.66 -11.19 6.94
CA LYS A 66 15.81 -12.11 6.97
C LYS A 66 17.03 -11.54 6.27
N CYS A 67 16.84 -10.60 5.34
CA CYS A 67 17.89 -10.00 4.53
C CYS A 67 18.39 -8.68 5.12
N LEU A 68 17.49 -7.81 5.59
CA LEU A 68 17.81 -6.45 6.03
C LEU A 68 17.51 -6.18 7.52
N GLY A 69 17.02 -7.19 8.26
CA GLY A 69 16.56 -6.98 9.63
C GLY A 69 15.46 -5.94 9.70
N GLU A 70 15.54 -5.03 10.68
CA GLU A 70 14.55 -3.96 10.88
C GLU A 70 14.51 -2.94 9.74
N ILE A 71 15.61 -2.77 8.99
CA ILE A 71 15.66 -1.84 7.85
C ILE A 71 14.62 -2.21 6.80
N ALA A 72 14.26 -3.49 6.68
CA ALA A 72 13.18 -3.93 5.80
C ALA A 72 11.87 -3.17 6.04
N LEU A 73 11.55 -2.83 7.30
CA LEU A 73 10.32 -2.12 7.65
C LEU A 73 10.30 -0.71 7.06
N THR A 74 11.45 -0.05 6.90
CA THR A 74 11.54 1.28 6.27
C THR A 74 11.03 1.26 4.83
N TYR A 75 11.29 0.17 4.11
CA TYR A 75 10.78 -0.02 2.74
C TYR A 75 9.32 -0.46 2.73
N GLN A 76 8.93 -1.32 3.67
CA GLN A 76 7.58 -1.87 3.72
C GLN A 76 6.53 -0.87 4.21
N ARG A 77 6.92 0.11 5.04
CA ARG A 77 6.07 1.18 5.59
C ARG A 77 5.82 2.34 4.62
N GLN A 78 6.48 2.36 3.47
CA GLN A 78 6.27 3.43 2.49
C GLN A 78 4.78 3.47 2.06
N PRO A 79 4.11 4.64 2.09
CA PRO A 79 2.68 4.74 1.82
C PRO A 79 2.26 4.11 0.49
N ARG A 80 3.05 4.31 -0.58
CA ARG A 80 2.82 3.70 -1.89
C ARG A 80 2.85 2.17 -1.83
N VAL A 81 3.81 1.60 -1.11
CA VAL A 81 3.97 0.15 -0.96
C VAL A 81 2.79 -0.45 -0.18
N LEU A 82 2.39 0.20 0.91
CA LEU A 82 1.24 -0.22 1.70
C LEU A 82 -0.04 -0.17 0.88
N ARG A 83 -0.27 0.91 0.12
CA ARG A 83 -1.42 1.04 -0.78
C ARG A 83 -1.51 -0.12 -1.76
N ASP A 84 -0.45 -0.39 -2.53
CA ASP A 84 -0.52 -1.44 -3.54
C ASP A 84 -0.64 -2.85 -2.90
N LYS A 85 -0.04 -3.09 -1.71
CA LYS A 85 -0.27 -4.34 -0.95
C LYS A 85 -1.74 -4.50 -0.56
N LEU A 86 -2.38 -3.44 -0.08
CA LEU A 86 -3.81 -3.43 0.26
C LEU A 86 -4.68 -3.67 -0.98
N GLU A 87 -4.35 -3.08 -2.13
CA GLU A 87 -5.04 -3.33 -3.40
C GLU A 87 -4.90 -4.79 -3.86
N VAL A 88 -3.71 -5.38 -3.71
CA VAL A 88 -3.49 -6.81 -4.01
C VAL A 88 -4.38 -7.68 -3.12
N GLU A 89 -4.44 -7.39 -1.81
CA GLU A 89 -5.33 -8.12 -0.90
C GLU A 89 -6.82 -7.92 -1.22
N ALA A 90 -7.23 -6.71 -1.64
CA ALA A 90 -8.59 -6.46 -2.11
C ALA A 90 -8.90 -7.32 -3.35
N ARG A 91 -8.02 -7.34 -4.36
CA ARG A 91 -8.20 -8.15 -5.58
C ARG A 91 -8.36 -9.63 -5.27
N LYS A 92 -7.57 -10.17 -4.33
CA LYS A 92 -7.71 -11.56 -3.86
C LYS A 92 -9.07 -11.80 -3.19
N ASN A 93 -9.53 -10.87 -2.35
CA ASN A 93 -10.77 -11.06 -1.60
C ASN A 93 -12.05 -10.80 -2.40
N TYR A 94 -11.97 -10.09 -3.53
CA TYR A 94 -13.09 -9.86 -4.46
C TYR A 94 -13.00 -10.69 -5.75
N LEU A 95 -12.21 -11.77 -5.78
CA LEU A 95 -12.05 -12.64 -6.96
C LEU A 95 -13.38 -13.02 -7.64
N ASN A 96 -14.40 -13.31 -6.84
CA ASN A 96 -15.73 -13.74 -7.31
C ASN A 96 -16.73 -12.60 -7.50
N ASN A 97 -16.35 -11.35 -7.24
CA ASN A 97 -17.24 -10.19 -7.36
C ASN A 97 -16.51 -8.98 -7.95
N LYS A 98 -16.35 -9.00 -9.28
CA LYS A 98 -15.63 -7.96 -10.04
C LYS A 98 -16.30 -6.58 -9.94
N GLN A 99 -17.63 -6.55 -9.81
CA GLN A 99 -18.40 -5.32 -9.65
C GLN A 99 -18.02 -4.63 -8.34
N LEU A 100 -18.03 -5.36 -7.22
CA LEU A 100 -17.59 -4.81 -5.93
C LEU A 100 -16.11 -4.40 -5.96
N LEU A 101 -15.24 -5.18 -6.59
CA LEU A 101 -13.83 -4.81 -6.75
C LEU A 101 -13.67 -3.46 -7.48
N ASN A 102 -14.42 -3.25 -8.56
CA ASN A 102 -14.35 -2.00 -9.32
C ASN A 102 -14.81 -0.81 -8.46
N VAL A 103 -15.91 -0.96 -7.73
CA VAL A 103 -16.40 0.07 -6.79
C VAL A 103 -15.36 0.35 -5.71
N ALA A 104 -14.77 -0.69 -5.10
CA ALA A 104 -13.76 -0.56 -4.06
C ALA A 104 -12.50 0.20 -4.55
N LEU A 105 -11.97 -0.17 -5.72
CA LEU A 105 -10.79 0.50 -6.31
C LEU A 105 -11.09 1.95 -6.71
N LYS A 106 -12.24 2.22 -7.32
CA LYS A 106 -12.68 3.60 -7.63
C LYS A 106 -12.84 4.43 -6.36
N SER A 107 -13.46 3.86 -5.34
CA SER A 107 -13.66 4.53 -4.04
C SER A 107 -12.31 4.84 -3.39
N ALA A 108 -11.36 3.91 -3.41
CA ALA A 108 -10.01 4.14 -2.91
C ALA A 108 -9.30 5.31 -3.62
N GLY A 109 -9.43 5.41 -4.96
CA GLY A 109 -8.87 6.51 -5.73
C GLY A 109 -9.48 7.88 -5.38
N TRP A 110 -10.79 7.94 -5.10
CA TRP A 110 -11.43 9.16 -4.60
C TRP A 110 -11.03 9.47 -3.17
N ALA A 111 -10.97 8.46 -2.30
CA ALA A 111 -10.58 8.62 -0.90
C ALA A 111 -9.18 9.20 -0.76
N GLU A 112 -8.23 8.83 -1.63
CA GLU A 112 -6.89 9.43 -1.63
C GLU A 112 -6.93 10.95 -1.88
N LYS A 113 -7.73 11.40 -2.85
CA LYS A 113 -7.87 12.83 -3.18
C LYS A 113 -8.54 13.59 -2.04
N LEU A 114 -9.70 13.09 -1.59
CA LEU A 114 -10.49 13.71 -0.53
C LEU A 114 -9.72 13.76 0.80
N ALA A 115 -9.02 12.69 1.17
CA ALA A 115 -8.26 12.66 2.41
C ALA A 115 -7.16 13.73 2.44
N ARG A 116 -6.49 13.96 1.30
CA ARG A 116 -5.46 14.99 1.18
C ARG A 116 -6.01 16.40 1.35
N GLU A 117 -7.18 16.68 0.79
CA GLU A 117 -7.84 17.99 0.88
C GLU A 117 -8.43 18.24 2.28
N GLU A 118 -8.99 17.21 2.91
CA GLU A 118 -9.64 17.29 4.21
C GLU A 118 -8.68 17.07 5.40
N GLY A 119 -7.39 16.87 5.14
CA GLY A 119 -6.36 16.66 6.17
C GLY A 119 -6.51 15.35 6.96
N VAL A 120 -7.14 14.34 6.34
CA VAL A 120 -7.32 13.00 6.90
C VAL A 120 -6.16 12.12 6.46
N GLU A 121 -5.74 11.19 7.32
CA GLU A 121 -4.71 10.19 6.97
C GLU A 121 -5.16 9.35 5.76
N PRO A 122 -4.52 9.49 4.57
CA PRO A 122 -4.99 8.86 3.35
C PRO A 122 -5.01 7.35 3.42
N LEU A 123 -4.05 6.72 4.11
CA LEU A 123 -3.97 5.27 4.17
C LEU A 123 -5.19 4.64 4.86
N VAL A 124 -5.71 5.30 5.90
CA VAL A 124 -6.92 4.88 6.62
C VAL A 124 -8.13 4.94 5.68
N ALA A 125 -8.32 6.06 4.99
CA ALA A 125 -9.45 6.24 4.09
C ALA A 125 -9.41 5.25 2.90
N ILE A 126 -8.24 5.07 2.29
CA ILE A 126 -8.02 4.11 1.20
C ILE A 126 -8.33 2.69 1.65
N ALA A 127 -7.73 2.23 2.76
CA ALA A 127 -7.92 0.87 3.26
C ALA A 127 -9.39 0.60 3.64
N ALA A 128 -10.05 1.58 4.27
CA ALA A 128 -11.47 1.50 4.59
C ALA A 128 -12.33 1.36 3.32
N CYS A 129 -12.09 2.16 2.28
CA CYS A 129 -12.79 2.03 1.00
C CYS A 129 -12.54 0.67 0.32
N LEU A 130 -11.31 0.17 0.34
CA LEU A 130 -10.96 -1.11 -0.27
C LEU A 130 -11.70 -2.28 0.38
N PHE A 131 -11.98 -2.22 1.68
CA PHE A 131 -12.51 -3.35 2.44
C PHE A 131 -13.91 -3.14 2.98
N TYR A 132 -14.55 -2.01 2.68
CA TYR A 132 -15.86 -1.65 3.23
C TYR A 132 -16.93 -2.72 2.98
N ASP A 133 -16.97 -3.25 1.75
CA ASP A 133 -18.01 -4.19 1.31
C ASP A 133 -17.57 -5.66 1.51
N LEU A 134 -16.52 -5.93 2.30
CA LEU A 134 -16.00 -7.28 2.56
C LEU A 134 -16.86 -8.08 3.55
N GLY A 135 -18.10 -8.40 3.20
CA GLY A 135 -18.94 -9.32 4.00
C GLY A 135 -20.34 -8.77 4.19
N GLY A 136 -21.29 -9.40 3.53
CA GLY A 136 -22.68 -8.92 3.57
C GLY A 136 -23.76 -9.90 3.11
N ALA A 137 -23.49 -11.20 2.99
CA ALA A 137 -24.55 -12.11 2.51
C ALA A 137 -24.56 -13.55 3.07
N GLY A 138 -23.62 -13.95 3.94
CA GLY A 138 -23.39 -15.39 4.17
C GLY A 138 -23.04 -15.83 5.59
N GLY A 139 -23.44 -15.11 6.64
CA GLY A 139 -23.22 -15.53 8.04
C GLY A 139 -21.74 -15.62 8.49
N GLY A 140 -20.80 -15.15 7.67
CA GLY A 140 -19.39 -15.03 8.01
C GLY A 140 -19.09 -13.81 8.91
N PRO A 141 -17.82 -13.59 9.27
CA PRO A 141 -17.42 -12.40 10.02
C PRO A 141 -17.86 -11.12 9.31
N ASP A 142 -18.23 -10.11 10.10
CA ASP A 142 -18.57 -8.79 9.56
C ASP A 142 -17.39 -8.17 8.78
N ALA A 143 -17.70 -7.16 7.98
CA ALA A 143 -16.71 -6.54 7.10
C ALA A 143 -15.50 -5.96 7.85
N ALA A 144 -15.72 -5.39 9.04
CA ALA A 144 -14.64 -4.84 9.86
C ALA A 144 -13.70 -5.94 10.38
N SER A 145 -14.25 -7.04 10.85
CA SER A 145 -13.52 -8.20 11.36
C SER A 145 -12.71 -8.85 10.25
N ARG A 146 -13.30 -9.01 9.06
CA ARG A 146 -12.61 -9.56 7.90
C ARG A 146 -11.50 -8.62 7.40
N ALA A 147 -11.77 -7.31 7.32
CA ALA A 147 -10.76 -6.32 6.98
C ALA A 147 -9.57 -6.35 7.94
N ARG A 148 -9.83 -6.45 9.26
CA ARG A 148 -8.79 -6.57 10.29
C ARG A 148 -7.91 -7.81 10.08
N GLN A 149 -8.51 -8.96 9.79
CA GLN A 149 -7.75 -10.19 9.54
C GLN A 149 -6.82 -10.08 8.32
N ILE A 150 -7.33 -9.49 7.23
CA ILE A 150 -6.55 -9.28 6.00
C ILE A 150 -5.39 -8.32 6.25
N MET A 151 -5.69 -7.16 6.86
CA MET A 151 -4.68 -6.14 7.13
C MET A 151 -3.60 -6.59 8.11
N ALA A 152 -3.93 -7.45 9.09
CA ALA A 152 -2.95 -8.01 10.02
C ALA A 152 -1.89 -8.87 9.33
N ALA A 153 -2.17 -9.39 8.13
CA ALA A 153 -1.22 -10.14 7.33
C ALA A 153 -0.33 -9.26 6.43
N VAL A 154 -0.54 -7.93 6.39
CA VAL A 154 0.20 -6.99 5.54
C VAL A 154 1.46 -6.50 6.28
N PRO A 155 2.69 -6.87 5.83
CA PRO A 155 3.92 -6.44 6.49
C PRO A 155 4.14 -4.94 6.35
N GLY A 156 4.46 -4.29 7.47
CA GLY A 156 4.70 -2.85 7.56
C GLY A 156 3.47 -2.02 7.93
N LEU A 157 2.27 -2.60 7.95
CA LEU A 157 1.07 -1.88 8.36
C LEU A 157 0.95 -1.83 9.89
N GLU A 158 0.75 -0.64 10.45
CA GLU A 158 0.75 -0.45 11.90
C GLU A 158 -0.58 -0.86 12.54
N PRO A 159 -0.58 -1.48 13.74
CA PRO A 159 -1.81 -1.90 14.41
C PRO A 159 -2.80 -0.76 14.67
N ALA A 160 -2.32 0.46 14.91
CA ALA A 160 -3.16 1.64 15.10
C ALA A 160 -4.00 1.94 13.83
N VAL A 161 -3.37 1.91 12.66
CA VAL A 161 -4.06 2.09 11.37
C VAL A 161 -5.11 1.00 11.16
N ILE A 162 -4.78 -0.26 11.47
CA ILE A 162 -5.71 -1.40 11.34
C ILE A 162 -6.94 -1.20 12.24
N GLN A 163 -6.74 -0.75 13.47
CA GLN A 163 -7.84 -0.48 14.41
C GLN A 163 -8.74 0.64 13.92
N GLU A 164 -8.15 1.75 13.44
CA GLU A 164 -8.88 2.89 12.91
C GLU A 164 -9.70 2.52 11.69
N VAL A 165 -9.12 1.81 10.72
CA VAL A 165 -9.83 1.31 9.53
C VAL A 165 -10.99 0.40 9.92
N ALA A 166 -10.76 -0.53 10.85
CA ALA A 166 -11.82 -1.42 11.32
C ALA A 166 -12.95 -0.64 12.02
N ALA A 167 -12.63 0.41 12.78
CA ALA A 167 -13.62 1.28 13.41
C ALA A 167 -14.43 2.05 12.36
N VAL A 168 -13.79 2.59 11.31
CA VAL A 168 -14.47 3.27 10.21
C VAL A 168 -15.43 2.33 9.45
N ILE A 169 -15.02 1.09 9.20
CA ILE A 169 -15.90 0.10 8.55
C ILE A 169 -17.04 -0.33 9.49
N ALA A 170 -16.75 -0.58 10.76
CA ALA A 170 -17.74 -1.00 11.75
C ALA A 170 -18.78 0.07 12.05
N ALA A 171 -18.41 1.35 11.93
CA ALA A 171 -19.32 2.49 12.07
C ALA A 171 -20.50 2.42 11.07
N GLY A 172 -20.36 1.72 9.94
CA GLY A 172 -21.41 1.54 8.95
C GLY A 172 -22.02 2.87 8.53
N GLU A 173 -23.35 3.00 8.56
CA GLU A 173 -24.06 4.27 8.30
C GLU A 173 -24.38 5.06 9.59
N LYS A 174 -23.85 4.64 10.74
CA LYS A 174 -24.39 5.03 12.06
C LYS A 174 -23.58 6.09 12.82
N THR A 175 -22.45 6.57 12.30
CA THR A 175 -21.54 7.40 13.11
C THR A 175 -20.91 8.55 12.32
N LEU A 176 -21.16 9.80 12.75
CA LEU A 176 -20.75 11.03 12.07
C LEU A 176 -19.43 11.65 12.59
N ASP A 177 -18.88 11.14 13.68
CA ASP A 177 -17.81 11.83 14.43
C ASP A 177 -16.39 11.53 13.95
N LEU A 178 -16.22 10.61 13.00
CA LEU A 178 -14.90 10.24 12.47
C LEU A 178 -14.62 11.00 11.16
N PRO A 179 -13.57 11.85 11.09
CA PRO A 179 -13.19 12.54 9.85
C PRO A 179 -12.95 11.58 8.68
N ALA A 180 -12.26 10.46 8.93
CA ALA A 180 -12.02 9.43 7.92
C ALA A 180 -13.30 8.74 7.42
N TRP A 181 -14.32 8.62 8.29
CA TRP A 181 -15.60 8.06 7.88
C TRP A 181 -16.32 8.94 6.85
N ARG A 182 -16.31 10.27 7.04
CA ARG A 182 -16.92 11.22 6.09
C ARG A 182 -16.28 11.11 4.71
N VAL A 183 -14.94 11.10 4.68
CA VAL A 183 -14.15 10.89 3.46
C VAL A 183 -14.51 9.57 2.78
N VAL A 184 -14.61 8.47 3.53
CA VAL A 184 -14.94 7.14 2.99
C VAL A 184 -16.34 7.09 2.40
N GLN A 185 -17.35 7.68 3.06
CA GLN A 185 -18.71 7.69 2.53
C GLN A 185 -18.80 8.52 1.24
N ASP A 186 -18.17 9.69 1.22
CA ASP A 186 -18.18 10.56 0.06
C ASP A 186 -17.42 9.95 -1.12
N ALA A 187 -16.27 9.33 -0.87
CA ALA A 187 -15.51 8.61 -1.87
C ALA A 187 -16.32 7.46 -2.50
N ARG A 188 -17.06 6.70 -1.69
CA ARG A 188 -17.95 5.62 -2.17
C ARG A 188 -19.11 6.15 -3.00
N ARG A 189 -19.70 7.27 -2.60
CA ARG A 189 -20.76 7.95 -3.37
C ARG A 189 -20.25 8.46 -4.71
N LEU A 190 -19.10 9.14 -4.74
CA LEU A 190 -18.43 9.57 -5.99
C LEU A 190 -18.12 8.40 -6.91
N ALA A 191 -17.67 7.26 -6.36
CA ALA A 191 -17.41 6.07 -7.16
C ALA A 191 -18.67 5.53 -7.87
N ARG A 192 -19.84 5.62 -7.22
CA ARG A 192 -21.14 5.16 -7.77
C ARG A 192 -21.75 6.16 -8.75
N LEU A 193 -21.59 7.47 -8.53
CA LEU A 193 -22.03 8.52 -9.45
C LEU A 193 -21.47 8.36 -10.87
N THR A 194 -20.25 7.83 -10.99
CA THR A 194 -19.68 7.54 -12.32
C THR A 194 -20.42 6.44 -13.10
N GLY A 195 -21.44 5.80 -12.51
CA GLY A 195 -22.26 4.74 -13.13
C GLY A 195 -23.74 5.08 -13.31
N ASP A 196 -24.31 6.06 -12.59
CA ASP A 196 -25.72 6.48 -12.71
C ASP A 196 -25.86 8.02 -12.57
N PRO A 197 -26.22 8.75 -13.65
CA PRO A 197 -26.33 10.22 -13.64
C PRO A 197 -27.57 10.77 -12.91
N HIS A 198 -28.49 9.92 -12.44
CA HIS A 198 -29.72 10.37 -11.76
C HIS A 198 -29.63 10.33 -10.23
N GLU A 199 -28.63 9.67 -9.67
CA GLU A 199 -28.44 9.59 -8.22
C GLU A 199 -27.92 10.93 -7.67
N ARG A 200 -28.58 11.49 -6.64
CA ARG A 200 -28.17 12.74 -5.97
C ARG A 200 -27.75 12.46 -4.52
N PRO A 201 -26.57 11.87 -4.32
CA PRO A 201 -26.09 11.60 -2.97
C PRO A 201 -25.74 12.90 -2.24
N THR A 202 -26.11 12.99 -0.97
CA THR A 202 -25.63 14.05 -0.08
C THR A 202 -24.16 13.80 0.23
N PHE A 203 -23.34 14.85 0.26
CA PHE A 203 -21.90 14.78 0.54
C PHE A 203 -21.56 15.47 1.86
N TYR A 204 -20.66 14.89 2.64
CA TYR A 204 -20.29 15.38 3.99
C TYR A 204 -19.07 16.30 4.01
N THR A 205 -18.17 16.18 3.03
CA THR A 205 -16.91 16.93 2.90
C THR A 205 -17.03 18.04 1.87
N ALA A 206 -16.33 19.16 2.08
CA ALA A 206 -16.35 20.28 1.13
C ALA A 206 -15.67 19.89 -0.18
N ALA A 207 -14.58 19.12 -0.10
CA ALA A 207 -13.87 18.55 -1.24
C ALA A 207 -14.79 17.75 -2.18
N SER A 208 -15.62 16.87 -1.62
CA SER A 208 -16.51 16.04 -2.45
C SER A 208 -17.69 16.82 -3.06
N GLN A 209 -18.16 17.87 -2.40
CA GLN A 209 -19.19 18.77 -2.95
C GLN A 209 -18.67 19.49 -4.19
N GLY A 210 -17.42 19.99 -4.16
CA GLY A 210 -16.76 20.60 -5.32
C GLY A 210 -16.56 19.62 -6.48
N LEU A 211 -15.98 18.45 -6.19
CA LEU A 211 -15.74 17.41 -7.20
C LEU A 211 -17.04 16.86 -7.82
N ALA A 212 -18.11 16.73 -7.05
CA ALA A 212 -19.40 16.31 -7.57
C ALA A 212 -20.03 17.36 -8.51
N ALA A 213 -19.85 18.64 -8.22
CA ALA A 213 -20.30 19.73 -9.10
C ALA A 213 -19.56 19.71 -10.45
N GLU A 214 -18.24 19.52 -10.43
CA GLU A 214 -17.41 19.36 -11.63
C GLU A 214 -17.84 18.15 -12.48
N LEU A 215 -18.04 16.98 -11.85
CA LEU A 215 -18.43 15.75 -12.53
C LEU A 215 -19.83 15.80 -13.16
N THR A 216 -20.73 16.61 -12.59
CA THR A 216 -22.10 16.79 -13.10
C THR A 216 -22.23 17.98 -14.06
N GLY A 217 -21.12 18.63 -14.43
CA GLY A 217 -21.10 19.72 -15.41
C GLY A 217 -21.66 21.04 -14.88
N ARG A 218 -21.62 21.27 -13.56
CA ARG A 218 -22.00 22.54 -12.92
C ARG A 218 -20.75 23.27 -12.46
N SER A 219 -20.05 23.91 -13.40
CA SER A 219 -19.33 25.14 -13.07
C SER A 219 -20.39 26.23 -12.85
N GLU A 220 -20.32 26.95 -11.73
CA GLU A 220 -21.21 28.06 -11.36
C GLU A 220 -21.54 29.01 -12.52
#